data_AF-A0A7J6QZ93-F1
#
_entry.id   AF-A0A7J6QZ93-F1
#
_cell.length_a   1.000
_cell.length_b   1.000
_cell.length_c   1.000
_cell.angle_alpha   90.00
_cell.angle_beta   90.00
_cell.angle_gamma   90.00
#
_symmetry.space_group_name_H-M   'P 1'
#
loop_
_entity.id
_entity.type
_entity.pdbx_description
1 polymer ?
#
loop_
_entity_poly.entity_id
_entity_poly.type
_entity_poly.pdbx_seq_one_letter_code
_entity_poly.pdbx_strand_id
1 'polypeptide(L)'
;VARKLAVQSPEQISLLYKNNALSHMSEGLTQEEFNNIARNNAGIVFAAEELSLIFNAICDGRRFITLRDLAVWLQGPRTLV
;
A
#
# COMPACT_ATOMS: atom_id res chain seq x y z
N VAL A 1 6.06 18.13 5.19
CA VAL A 1 6.60 17.93 3.83
C VAL A 1 6.54 16.45 3.53
N ALA A 2 5.57 15.98 2.75
CA ALA A 2 5.49 14.57 2.38
C ALA A 2 6.66 14.24 1.43
N ARG A 3 7.61 13.41 1.89
CA ARG A 3 8.72 12.94 1.06
C ARG A 3 8.15 12.02 -0.02
N LYS A 4 8.58 12.25 -1.26
CA LYS A 4 8.24 11.42 -2.42
C LYS A 4 8.70 9.98 -2.12
N LEU A 5 7.77 9.03 -2.12
CA LEU A 5 8.09 7.61 -2.00
C LEU A 5 9.09 7.25 -3.11
N ALA A 6 10.11 6.46 -2.79
CA ALA A 6 11.03 5.96 -3.81
C ALA A 6 10.20 5.28 -4.90
N VAL A 7 10.37 5.69 -6.17
CA VAL A 7 9.57 5.16 -7.28
C VAL A 7 9.89 3.68 -7.42
N GLN A 8 8.96 2.83 -6.95
CA GLN A 8 9.11 1.38 -7.04
C GLN A 8 8.70 0.91 -8.43
N SER A 9 9.46 0.00 -9.01
CA SER A 9 9.10 -0.63 -10.27
C SER A 9 7.83 -1.51 -10.09
N PRO A 10 7.06 -1.77 -11.15
CA PRO A 10 5.90 -2.67 -11.07
C PRO A 10 6.24 -4.05 -10.48
N GLU A 11 7.42 -4.58 -10.80
CA GLU A 11 7.91 -5.86 -10.31
C GLU A 11 8.18 -5.81 -8.80
N GLN A 12 8.75 -4.71 -8.30
CA GLN A 12 8.99 -4.50 -6.87
C GLN A 12 7.67 -4.42 -6.09
N ILE A 13 6.66 -3.74 -6.64
CA ILE A 13 5.33 -3.64 -6.03
C ILE A 13 4.65 -5.02 -6.01
N SER A 14 4.75 -5.78 -7.10
CA SER A 14 4.20 -7.14 -7.15
C SER A 14 4.89 -8.07 -6.14
N LEU A 15 6.21 -7.95 -5.98
CA LEU A 15 6.96 -8.74 -5.00
C LEU A 15 6.58 -8.35 -3.56
N LEU A 16 6.46 -7.05 -3.27
CA LEU A 16 6.00 -6.55 -1.97
C LEU A 16 4.62 -7.08 -1.62
N TYR A 17 3.69 -7.03 -2.56
CA TYR A 17 2.34 -7.57 -2.37
C TYR A 17 2.36 -9.07 -2.06
N LYS A 18 3.06 -9.86 -2.89
CA LYS A 18 3.14 -11.32 -2.70
C LYS A 18 3.76 -11.73 -1.37
N ASN A 19 4.77 -10.98 -0.91
CA ASN A 19 5.46 -11.29 0.34
C ASN A 19 4.66 -10.90 1.59
N ASN A 20 3.63 -10.07 1.46
CA ASN A 20 2.86 -9.56 2.59
C ASN A 20 1.37 -9.99 2.57
N ALA A 21 0.82 -10.39 1.42
CA ALA A 21 -0.55 -10.94 1.32
C ALA A 21 -0.56 -12.42 1.72
N LEU A 22 -0.26 -12.69 3.00
CA LEU A 22 -0.02 -14.03 3.51
C LEU A 22 -1.31 -14.70 4.01
N SER A 23 -2.26 -13.89 4.49
CA SER A 23 -3.47 -14.39 5.16
C SER A 23 -4.59 -14.75 4.18
N HIS A 24 -4.81 -13.92 3.15
CA HIS A 24 -5.89 -14.09 2.17
C HIS A 24 -5.40 -13.83 0.75
N MET A 25 -4.59 -14.75 0.21
CA MET A 25 -3.96 -14.61 -1.12
C MET A 25 -4.95 -14.30 -2.26
N SER A 26 -6.22 -14.73 -2.14
CA SER A 26 -7.27 -14.48 -3.13
C SER A 26 -8.05 -13.18 -2.92
N GLU A 27 -8.12 -12.64 -1.69
CA GLU A 27 -8.98 -11.49 -1.36
C GLU A 27 -8.19 -10.18 -1.26
N GLY A 28 -6.94 -10.25 -0.81
CA GLY A 28 -6.02 -9.13 -0.79
C GLY A 28 -5.31 -8.93 0.54
N LEU A 29 -4.70 -7.76 0.69
CA LEU A 29 -4.00 -7.36 1.91
C LEU A 29 -5.01 -6.86 2.95
N THR A 30 -4.87 -7.37 4.16
CA THR A 30 -5.50 -6.83 5.37
C THR A 30 -4.85 -5.49 5.76
N GLN A 31 -5.48 -4.78 6.70
CA GLN A 31 -4.93 -3.55 7.28
C GLN A 31 -3.58 -3.79 7.97
N GLU A 32 -3.42 -4.93 8.66
CA GLU A 32 -2.17 -5.27 9.32
C GLU A 32 -1.04 -5.49 8.32
N GLU A 33 -1.31 -6.24 7.25
CA GLU A 33 -0.33 -6.52 6.19
C GLU A 33 0.03 -5.24 5.43
N PHE A 34 -0.95 -4.37 5.15
CA PHE A 34 -0.70 -3.04 4.59
C PHE A 34 0.21 -2.20 5.50
N ASN A 35 -0.07 -2.15 6.81
CA ASN A 35 0.73 -1.43 7.78
C ASN A 35 2.17 -1.97 7.86
N ASN A 36 2.34 -3.28 7.71
CA ASN A 36 3.66 -3.91 7.67
C ASN A 36 4.45 -3.50 6.42
N ILE A 37 3.80 -3.43 5.26
CA ILE A 37 4.43 -2.86 4.06
C ILE A 37 4.84 -1.41 4.31
N ALA A 38 3.96 -0.60 4.88
CA ALA A 38 4.21 0.81 5.17
C ALA A 38 5.43 1.02 6.09
N ARG A 39 5.56 0.22 7.16
CA ARG A 39 6.68 0.32 8.11
C ARG A 39 8.01 -0.17 7.55
N ASN A 40 7.99 -1.19 6.70
CA ASN A 40 9.19 -1.83 6.18
C ASN A 40 9.71 -1.18 4.89
N ASN A 41 8.95 -0.28 4.28
CA ASN A 41 9.31 0.36 3.02
C ASN A 41 9.97 1.73 3.27
N ALA A 42 11.22 1.86 2.81
CA ALA A 42 12.00 3.08 2.97
C ALA A 42 11.32 4.27 2.28
N GLY A 43 10.95 5.28 3.06
CA GLY A 43 10.36 6.53 2.57
C GLY A 43 8.90 6.75 2.95
N ILE A 44 8.22 5.75 3.52
CA ILE A 44 6.88 5.90 4.10
C ILE A 44 7.05 6.23 5.58
N VAL A 45 6.68 7.45 5.98
CA VAL A 45 6.70 7.89 7.39
C VAL A 45 5.33 8.44 7.73
N PHE A 46 4.45 7.56 8.23
CA PHE A 46 3.12 7.90 8.72
C PHE A 46 2.93 7.33 10.12
N ALA A 47 2.17 8.02 10.95
CA ALA A 47 1.71 7.50 12.23
C ALA A 47 0.72 6.32 12.02
N ALA A 48 0.55 5.48 13.04
CA ALA A 48 -0.36 4.33 12.95
C ALA A 48 -1.82 4.76 12.71
N GLU A 49 -2.25 5.89 13.27
CA GLU A 49 -3.58 6.44 13.02
C GLU A 49 -3.75 6.89 11.56
N GLU A 50 -2.74 7.53 10.99
CA GLU A 50 -2.74 7.97 9.59
C GLU A 50 -2.79 6.79 8.63
N LEU A 51 -2.03 5.72 8.90
CA LEU A 51 -2.06 4.50 8.08
C LEU A 51 -3.45 3.85 8.09
N SER A 52 -4.16 3.91 9.21
CA SER A 52 -5.53 3.39 9.30
C SER A 52 -6.50 4.20 8.46
N LEU A 53 -6.37 5.53 8.45
CA LEU A 53 -7.17 6.42 7.59
C LEU A 53 -6.87 6.18 6.11
N ILE A 54 -5.59 6.04 5.76
CA ILE A 54 -5.15 5.75 4.39
C ILE A 54 -5.70 4.41 3.92
N PHE A 55 -5.58 3.36 4.74
CA PHE A 55 -6.13 2.04 4.42
C PHE A 55 -7.63 2.13 4.16
N ASN A 56 -8.40 2.79 5.05
CA ASN A 56 -9.84 2.96 4.88
C ASN A 56 -10.20 3.69 3.58
N ALA A 57 -9.43 4.72 3.22
CA ALA A 57 -9.63 5.46 1.98
C ALA A 57 -9.36 4.61 0.72
N ILE A 58 -8.37 3.71 0.77
CA ILE A 58 -8.02 2.80 -0.33
C ILE A 58 -9.01 1.64 -0.43
N CYS A 59 -9.45 1.10 0.71
CA CYS A 59 -10.37 -0.03 0.77
C CYS A 59 -11.75 0.33 0.19
N ASP A 60 -12.20 1.58 0.35
CA ASP A 60 -13.50 2.06 -0.17
C ASP A 60 -14.66 1.13 0.26
N GLY A 61 -14.73 0.86 1.57
CA GLY A 61 -15.74 -0.04 2.15
C GLY A 61 -15.47 -1.55 2.02
N ARG A 62 -14.41 -1.96 1.31
CA ARG A 62 -13.93 -3.36 1.30
C ARG A 62 -13.16 -3.69 2.58
N ARG A 63 -12.96 -4.99 2.82
CA ARG A 63 -12.15 -5.52 3.93
C ARG A 63 -10.66 -5.66 3.58
N PHE A 64 -10.35 -5.73 2.29
CA PHE A 64 -9.01 -6.00 1.78
C PHE A 64 -8.68 -5.06 0.62
N ILE A 65 -7.40 -4.74 0.46
CA ILE A 65 -6.90 -4.00 -0.70
C ILE A 65 -6.18 -4.94 -1.66
N THR A 66 -6.36 -4.72 -2.95
CA THR A 66 -5.75 -5.52 -4.02
C THR A 66 -4.36 -5.00 -4.41
N LEU A 67 -3.65 -5.75 -5.24
CA LEU A 67 -2.38 -5.30 -5.83
C LEU A 67 -2.54 -3.97 -6.58
N ARG A 68 -3.68 -3.78 -7.27
CA ARG A 68 -3.98 -2.54 -7.99
C ARG A 68 -4.06 -1.36 -7.03
N ASP A 69 -4.76 -1.53 -5.92
CA ASP A 69 -4.96 -0.51 -4.91
C ASP A 69 -3.62 -0.11 -4.27
N LEU A 70 -2.79 -1.10 -3.94
CA LEU A 70 -1.44 -0.88 -3.43
C LEU A 70 -0.56 -0.12 -4.43
N ALA A 71 -0.62 -0.49 -5.72
CA ALA A 71 0.16 0.17 -6.77
C ALA A 71 -0.25 1.64 -6.95
N VAL A 72 -1.55 1.95 -6.91
CA VAL A 72 -2.06 3.32 -6.97
C VAL A 72 -1.56 4.14 -5.79
N TRP A 73 -1.58 3.58 -4.59
CA TRP A 73 -1.09 4.27 -3.40
C TRP A 73 0.41 4.57 -3.46
N LEU A 74 1.23 3.58 -3.82
CA LEU A 74 2.70 3.73 -3.86
C LEU A 74 3.19 4.64 -4.99
N GLN A 75 2.51 4.62 -6.14
CA GLN A 75 2.89 5.45 -7.29
C GLN A 75 2.28 6.85 -7.23
N GLY A 76 1.26 7.05 -6.39
CA GLY A 76 0.45 8.26 -6.37
C GLY A 76 -0.37 8.44 -7.65
N PRO A 77 -1.18 9.51 -7.76
CA PRO A 77 -1.78 9.88 -9.02
C PRO A 77 -0.65 10.11 -10.03
N ARG A 78 -0.65 9.35 -11.14
CA ARG A 78 0.12 9.75 -12.32
C ARG A 78 -0.38 11.15 -12.64
N THR A 79 0.46 12.15 -12.44
CA THR A 79 0.18 13.52 -12.87
C THR A 79 -0.34 13.40 -14.30
N LEU A 80 -1.58 13.85 -14.55
CA LEU A 80 -2.11 14.00 -15.88
C LEU A 80 -1.15 14.96 -16.58
N VAL A 81 -0.25 14.41 -17.39
CA VAL A 81 0.62 15.19 -18.29
C VAL A 81 -0.17 15.47 -19.55
#